data_AF-A0A562SQB6-F1
#
_entry.id   AF-A0A562SQB6-F1
#
_cell.length_a   1.000
_cell.length_b   1.000
_cell.length_c   1.000
_cell.angle_alpha   90.00
_cell.angle_beta   90.00
_cell.angle_gamma   90.00
#
_symmetry.space_group_name_H-M   'P 1'
#
loop_
_entity.id
_entity.type
_entity.pdbx_description
1 polymer ?
#
loop_
_entity_poly.entity_id
_entity_poly.type
_entity_poly.pdbx_seq_one_letter_code
_entity_poly.pdbx_strand_id
1 'polypeptide(L)' 'MPYNKEELLKLSVEERIKLAEELWESVDEEQLPATDVEISIAEERYEAYIKNPKDGMSWEEFRKKINDKYGF' A
#
# COMPACT_ATOMS: atom_id res chain seq x y z
N MET A 1 17.71 -16.46 -3.97
CA MET A 1 18.52 -15.92 -2.86
C MET A 1 17.57 -15.24 -1.89
N PRO A 2 17.70 -15.42 -0.57
CA PRO A 2 16.97 -14.58 0.37
C PRO A 2 17.47 -13.15 0.21
N TYR A 3 16.56 -12.20 0.03
CA TYR A 3 16.91 -10.79 -0.05
C TYR A 3 17.51 -10.33 1.29
N ASN A 4 18.56 -9.49 1.25
CA ASN A 4 19.22 -8.98 2.45
C ASN A 4 18.55 -7.69 2.94
N LYS A 5 17.66 -7.81 3.92
CA LYS A 5 16.92 -6.67 4.48
C LYS A 5 17.84 -5.58 5.05
N GLU A 6 18.97 -5.93 5.66
CA GLU A 6 19.86 -4.96 6.28
C GLU A 6 20.52 -4.04 5.24
N GLU A 7 20.83 -4.57 4.06
CA GLU A 7 21.37 -3.78 2.94
C GLU A 7 20.31 -2.84 2.37
N LEU A 8 19.07 -3.30 2.21
CA LEU A 8 17.96 -2.46 1.74
C LEU A 8 17.66 -1.29 2.68
N LEU A 9 17.84 -1.48 4.00
CA LEU A 9 17.63 -0.42 4.98
C LEU A 9 18.76 0.62 5.00
N LYS A 10 19.93 0.33 4.42
CA LYS A 10 21.03 1.31 4.27
C LYS A 10 20.80 2.31 3.15
N LEU A 11 19.91 1.99 2.20
CA LEU A 11 19.47 2.92 1.16
C LEU A 11 18.82 4.16 1.78
N SER A 12 18.96 5.29 1.12
CA SER A 12 18.21 6.51 1.44
C SER A 12 16.70 6.29 1.29
N VAL A 13 15.90 7.18 1.88
CA VAL A 13 14.44 7.09 1.77
C VAL A 13 13.99 7.10 0.31
N GLU A 14 14.59 7.96 -0.51
CA GLU A 14 14.28 8.10 -1.94
C GLU A 14 14.62 6.82 -2.72
N GLU A 15 15.81 6.24 -2.50
CA GLU A 15 16.22 4.98 -3.12
C GLU A 15 15.31 3.82 -2.71
N ARG A 16 14.86 3.78 -1.44
CA ARG A 16 13.92 2.76 -0.98
C ARG A 16 12.55 2.89 -1.64
N ILE A 17 12.05 4.13 -1.80
CA ILE A 17 10.77 4.38 -2.49
C ILE A 17 10.88 3.90 -3.94
N LYS A 18 11.92 4.35 -4.65
CA LYS A 18 12.14 3.98 -6.04
C LYS A 18 12.28 2.47 -6.23
N LEU A 19 13.05 1.80 -5.36
CA LEU A 19 13.19 0.35 -5.43
C LEU A 19 11.86 -0.37 -5.14
N ALA A 20 11.05 0.13 -4.19
CA ALA A 20 9.74 -0.44 -3.92
C ALA A 20 8.79 -0.29 -5.12
N GLU A 21 8.82 0.86 -5.80
CA GLU A 21 8.07 1.11 -7.04
C GLU A 21 8.53 0.17 -8.16
N GLU A 22 9.83 0.08 -8.44
CA GLU A 22 10.39 -0.83 -9.46
C GLU A 22 10.04 -2.30 -9.18
N LEU A 23 10.12 -2.72 -7.91
CA LEU A 23 9.73 -4.07 -7.52
C LEU A 23 8.23 -4.29 -7.71
N TRP A 24 7.39 -3.29 -7.38
CA TRP A 24 5.95 -3.38 -7.55
C TRP A 24 5.56 -3.45 -9.03
N GLU A 25 6.13 -2.60 -9.87
CA GLU A 25 5.94 -2.60 -11.34
C GLU A 25 6.47 -3.90 -11.98
N SER A 26 7.45 -4.56 -11.38
CA SER A 26 7.96 -5.85 -11.87
C SER A 26 7.00 -7.02 -11.64
N VAL A 27 6.03 -6.88 -10.74
CA VAL A 27 4.95 -7.85 -10.56
C VAL A 27 3.89 -7.52 -11.61
N ASP A 28 4.04 -8.14 -12.78
CA ASP A 28 3.24 -7.93 -13.97
C ASP A 28 1.72 -7.85 -13.67
N GLU A 29 1.05 -6.80 -14.16
CA GLU A 29 -0.40 -6.64 -14.10
C GLU A 29 -1.11 -7.85 -14.75
N GLU A 30 -0.47 -8.53 -15.71
CA GLU A 30 -0.99 -9.72 -16.37
C GLU A 30 -1.20 -10.90 -15.41
N GLN A 31 -0.50 -10.94 -14.28
CA GLN A 31 -0.64 -12.04 -13.30
C GLN A 31 -1.80 -11.83 -12.33
N LEU A 32 -2.23 -10.58 -12.10
CA LEU A 32 -3.29 -10.19 -11.18
C LEU A 32 -4.02 -8.92 -11.66
N PRO A 33 -4.74 -8.98 -12.80
CA PRO A 33 -5.46 -7.81 -13.28
C PRO A 33 -6.55 -7.44 -12.29
N ALA A 34 -6.64 -6.16 -11.95
CA ALA A 34 -7.76 -5.65 -11.16
C ALA A 34 -9.06 -5.83 -11.96
N THR A 35 -10.09 -6.35 -11.31
CA THR A 35 -11.41 -6.47 -11.91
C THR A 35 -12.09 -5.10 -12.00
N ASP A 36 -13.01 -4.93 -12.94
CA ASP A 36 -13.81 -3.69 -13.06
C ASP A 36 -14.51 -3.31 -11.74
N VAL A 37 -14.89 -4.32 -10.95
CA VAL A 37 -15.50 -4.12 -9.62
C VAL A 37 -14.49 -3.54 -8.63
N GLU A 38 -13.27 -4.06 -8.59
CA GLU A 38 -12.21 -3.55 -7.71
C GLU A 38 -11.82 -2.11 -8.08
N ILE A 39 -11.72 -1.83 -9.38
CA ILE A 39 -11.46 -0.48 -9.90
C ILE A 39 -12.58 0.47 -9.48
N SER A 40 -13.84 0.10 -9.70
CA SER A 40 -15.00 0.91 -9.31
C SER A 40 -15.04 1.22 -7.81
N ILE A 41 -14.74 0.23 -6.96
CA ILE A 41 -14.67 0.45 -5.50
C ILE A 41 -13.54 1.43 -5.14
N ALA A 42 -12.38 1.31 -5.81
CA ALA A 42 -11.25 2.20 -5.57
C ALA A 42 -11.59 3.65 -5.98
N GLU A 43 -12.23 3.84 -7.13
CA GLU A 43 -12.69 5.14 -7.62
C GLU A 43 -13.72 5.77 -6.68
N GLU A 44 -14.74 5.01 -6.25
CA GLU A 44 -15.76 5.50 -5.31
C GLU A 44 -15.13 5.97 -3.99
N ARG A 45 -14.21 5.17 -3.43
CA ARG A 45 -13.50 5.51 -2.19
C ARG A 45 -12.61 6.73 -2.36
N TYR A 46 -11.97 6.87 -3.51
CA TYR A 46 -11.14 8.02 -3.82
C TYR A 46 -11.99 9.30 -3.91
N GLU A 47 -13.13 9.26 -4.60
CA GLU A 47 -14.05 10.40 -4.64
C GLU A 47 -14.59 10.79 -3.27
N ALA A 48 -14.96 9.80 -2.44
CA ALA A 48 -15.42 10.03 -1.08
C ALA A 48 -14.34 10.73 -0.24
N TYR A 49 -13.08 10.30 -0.37
CA TYR A 49 -11.95 10.94 0.29
C TYR A 49 -11.74 12.38 -0.18
N ILE A 50 -11.83 12.66 -1.50
CA ILE A 50 -11.72 14.05 -2.01
C ILE A 50 -12.81 14.94 -1.41
N LYS A 51 -14.05 14.43 -1.31
CA LYS A 51 -15.19 15.16 -0.75
C LYS A 51 -15.05 15.38 0.76
N ASN A 52 -14.46 14.43 1.49
CA ASN A 52 -14.19 14.55 2.92
C ASN A 52 -12.85 13.93 3.33
N PRO A 53 -11.73 14.69 3.23
CA PRO A 53 -10.40 14.15 3.52
C PRO A 53 -10.20 13.69 4.98
N LYS A 54 -11.10 14.09 5.88
CA LYS A 54 -11.04 13.73 7.31
C LYS A 54 -11.65 12.37 7.63
N ASP A 55 -12.35 11.74 6.68
CA ASP A 55 -12.92 10.39 6.88
C ASP A 55 -11.87 9.28 6.73
N GLY A 56 -10.64 9.63 6.33
CA GLY A 56 -9.50 8.73 6.40
C GLY A 56 -9.04 8.50 7.84
N MET A 57 -8.23 7.46 8.03
CA MET A 57 -7.49 7.26 9.28
C MET A 57 -6.00 7.15 8.97
N SER A 58 -5.16 7.60 9.90
CA SER A 58 -3.73 7.41 9.79
C SER A 58 -3.38 5.92 9.81
N TRP A 59 -2.23 5.59 9.25
CA TRP A 59 -1.72 4.21 9.26
C TRP A 59 -1.52 3.66 10.68
N GLU A 60 -1.20 4.53 11.64
CA GLU A 60 -1.06 4.15 13.05
C GLU A 60 -2.42 3.79 13.67
N GLU A 61 -3.45 4.63 13.44
CA GLU A 61 -4.81 4.36 13.91
C GLU A 61 -5.38 3.09 13.28
N PHE A 62 -5.14 2.86 11.99
CA PHE A 62 -5.56 1.63 11.31
C PHE A 62 -4.91 0.40 11.93
N ARG A 63 -3.57 0.41 12.08
CA ARG A 63 -2.85 -0.72 12.68
C ARG A 63 -3.33 -1.00 14.10
N LYS A 64 -3.52 0.04 14.91
CA LYS A 64 -4.09 -0.09 16.25
C LYS A 64 -5.47 -0.74 16.22
N LYS A 65 -6.38 -0.24 15.38
CA LYS A 65 -7.73 -0.80 15.23
C LYS A 65 -7.73 -2.27 14.83
N ILE A 66 -6.87 -2.66 13.89
CA ILE A 66 -6.74 -4.05 13.44
C ILE A 66 -6.15 -4.93 14.55
N ASN A 67 -5.11 -4.45 15.23
CA ASN A 67 -4.52 -5.15 16.38
C ASN A 67 -5.53 -5.35 17.52
N ASP A 68 -6.26 -4.31 17.90
CA ASP A 68 -7.26 -4.36 18.97
C ASP A 68 -8.41 -5.32 18.62
N LYS A 69 -8.74 -5.46 17.33
CA LYS A 69 -9.84 -6.31 16.85
C LYS A 69 -9.44 -7.78 16.67
N TYR A 70 -8.23 -8.07 16.20
CA TYR A 70 -7.83 -9.41 15.77
C TYR A 70 -6.61 -9.99 16.52
N GLY A 71 -5.88 -9.19 17.29
CA GLY A 71 -4.79 -9.62 18.18
C GLY A 71 -3.61 -10.29 17.46
N PHE A 72 -2.84 -9.52 16.69
CA PHE A 72 -1.62 -10.01 16.03
C PHE A 72 -0.37 -9.83 16.88
#